data_AF-A0A816N5A6-F1
#
_entry.id   AF-A0A816N5A6-F1
#
_cell.length_a   1.000
_cell.length_b   1.000
_cell.length_c   1.000
_cell.angle_alpha   90.00
_cell.angle_beta   90.00
_cell.angle_gamma   90.00
#
_symmetry.space_group_name_H-M   'P 1'
#
loop_
_entity.id
_entity.type
_entity.pdbx_description
1 polymer ?
#
loop_
_entity_poly.entity_id
_entity_poly.type
_entity_poly.pdbx_seq_one_letter_code
_entity_poly.pdbx_strand_id
1 'polypeptide(L)'
;MESFISRSTSIVSKMSFLAVGIVFLISSSSFTSTEAYDALDPEGNITMKWDVMSWTPDGYVAVVTMFNFQKYRHIPSPGWTLGWKWAKKEVIWSMVGAQTTEQGDCSKYKGNLPHCCKKDPTVVDLLPGTPYNQQIANCCKGGVLNSWVQDPGTAASSFQISVGAAGTTNKTVRVPRNFTLMGPGPGYTCGPAKIVRPTQFVTPDTRRTTQAMISSVSFVEVTADLAVERYSPASSLSVRGERERDMGRGRVQLKRIENKINRQVTFSKRRSGLLKKAHEISVLCDAEVALVIFSSKGKLFEYSTDSCMERILERYDRYLYSDKQLVGREISQSENWVLEHAKLKARIEVLEKNKRNFMGEDLDSLSLKELQSLEHQLHAAIKSIRSRKNQAMFESISALQKKDKALQDHNNALLKKIKEREKNTVQQGGQLIQCSNSSSILQPQYCLTSSRDGFVGRVGEENGVASSLAEPNSLLPAWMLRPTTNE
;
A
#
# COMPACT_ATOMS: atom_id res chain seq x y z
N MET A 1 41.19 -20.02 56.56
CA MET A 1 40.04 -19.15 56.23
C MET A 1 40.13 -18.60 54.80
N GLU A 2 41.31 -18.25 54.30
CA GLU A 2 41.51 -17.55 53.02
C GLU A 2 41.10 -18.35 51.75
N SER A 3 41.28 -19.68 51.75
CA SER A 3 40.91 -20.53 50.60
C SER A 3 39.42 -20.55 50.27
N PHE A 4 38.55 -20.30 51.26
CA PHE A 4 37.10 -20.20 51.04
C PHE A 4 36.69 -18.86 50.42
N ILE A 5 37.40 -17.78 50.75
CA ILE A 5 37.11 -16.42 50.26
C ILE A 5 37.48 -16.31 48.77
N SER A 6 38.62 -16.86 48.36
CA SER A 6 39.06 -16.90 46.95
C SER A 6 38.11 -17.70 46.04
N ARG A 7 37.53 -18.80 46.55
CA ARG A 7 36.60 -19.62 45.77
C ARG A 7 35.24 -18.93 45.59
N SER A 8 34.75 -18.23 46.61
CA SER A 8 33.51 -17.45 46.55
C SER A 8 33.61 -16.24 45.61
N THR A 9 34.72 -15.49 45.61
CA THR A 9 34.90 -14.34 44.70
C THR A 9 34.97 -14.78 43.23
N SER A 10 35.58 -15.93 42.93
CA SER A 10 35.58 -16.50 41.57
C SER A 10 34.17 -16.87 41.07
N ILE A 11 33.33 -17.44 41.95
CA ILE A 11 31.96 -17.84 41.60
C ILE A 11 31.06 -16.61 41.42
N VAL A 12 31.14 -15.62 42.32
CA VAL A 12 30.38 -14.35 42.22
C VAL A 12 30.77 -13.59 40.94
N SER A 13 32.06 -13.54 40.60
CA SER A 13 32.54 -12.94 39.34
C SER A 13 31.95 -13.65 38.11
N LYS A 14 32.01 -14.98 38.05
CA LYS A 14 31.45 -15.76 36.93
C LYS A 14 29.92 -15.62 36.80
N MET A 15 29.20 -15.59 37.92
CA MET A 15 27.75 -15.32 37.93
C MET A 15 27.42 -13.90 37.45
N SER A 16 28.24 -12.90 37.80
CA SER A 16 28.09 -11.53 37.32
C SER A 16 28.28 -11.43 35.80
N PHE A 17 29.34 -12.04 35.24
CA PHE A 17 29.54 -12.08 33.79
C PHE A 17 28.42 -12.84 33.05
N LEU A 18 27.89 -13.93 33.63
CA LEU A 18 26.75 -14.64 33.05
C LEU A 18 25.48 -13.78 33.07
N ALA A 19 25.21 -13.08 34.18
CA ALA A 19 24.08 -12.16 34.31
C ALA A 19 24.17 -10.98 33.34
N VAL A 20 25.34 -10.35 33.19
CA VAL A 20 25.58 -9.27 32.22
C VAL A 20 25.43 -9.80 30.78
N GLY A 21 25.92 -11.01 30.48
CA GLY A 21 25.71 -11.66 29.19
C GLY A 21 24.24 -11.94 28.89
N ILE A 22 23.46 -12.39 29.87
CA ILE A 22 22.02 -12.61 29.76
C ILE A 22 21.28 -11.27 29.56
N VAL A 23 21.61 -10.22 30.31
CA VAL A 23 21.04 -8.87 30.12
C VAL A 23 21.40 -8.31 28.75
N PHE A 24 22.62 -8.51 28.26
CA PHE A 24 23.03 -8.09 26.93
C PHE A 24 22.26 -8.86 25.85
N LEU A 25 22.11 -10.19 25.99
CA LEU A 25 21.31 -11.01 25.08
C LEU A 25 19.83 -10.60 25.07
N ILE A 26 19.22 -10.35 26.23
CA ILE A 26 17.84 -9.85 26.36
C ILE A 26 17.69 -8.45 25.74
N SER A 27 18.67 -7.55 25.91
CA SER A 27 18.65 -6.25 25.23
C SER A 27 18.81 -6.39 23.71
N SER A 28 19.61 -7.35 23.23
CA SER A 28 19.84 -7.59 21.81
C SER A 28 18.65 -8.25 21.11
N SER A 29 17.83 -9.02 21.85
CA SER A 29 16.54 -9.53 21.37
C SER A 29 15.37 -8.56 21.59
N SER A 30 15.58 -7.45 22.32
CA SER A 30 14.62 -6.35 22.44
C SER A 30 14.65 -5.39 21.23
N PHE A 31 15.63 -5.54 20.32
CA PHE A 31 15.63 -4.87 19.01
C PHE A 31 14.81 -5.66 17.98
N THR A 32 13.53 -5.92 18.29
CA THR A 32 12.54 -6.02 17.22
C THR A 32 12.50 -4.67 16.52
N SER A 33 12.68 -4.64 15.19
CA SER A 33 12.40 -3.45 14.40
C SER A 33 11.00 -2.94 14.74
N THR A 34 10.88 -1.67 15.09
CA THR A 34 9.59 -0.97 15.10
C THR A 34 9.09 -0.84 13.66
N GLU A 35 8.53 -1.93 13.15
CA GLU A 35 7.58 -1.90 12.05
C GLU A 35 6.49 -0.88 12.40
N ALA A 36 6.01 -0.13 11.41
CA ALA A 36 5.07 0.95 11.66
C ALA A 36 3.68 0.39 11.93
N TYR A 37 3.45 0.02 13.18
CA TYR A 37 2.18 -0.52 13.62
C TYR A 37 1.09 0.55 13.56
N ASP A 38 0.37 0.61 12.45
CA ASP A 38 -0.84 1.41 12.31
C ASP A 38 -1.98 0.70 13.05
N ALA A 39 -2.24 1.09 14.29
CA ALA A 39 -3.23 0.45 15.16
C ALA A 39 -4.67 0.50 14.60
N LEU A 40 -4.94 1.39 13.63
CA LEU A 40 -6.24 1.49 12.94
C LEU A 40 -6.29 0.61 11.68
N ASP A 41 -5.15 0.16 11.18
CA ASP A 41 -5.07 -0.69 9.99
C ASP A 41 -3.89 -1.68 10.01
N PRO A 42 -3.89 -2.67 10.93
CA PRO A 42 -2.75 -3.58 11.17
C PRO A 42 -2.45 -4.57 10.04
N GLU A 43 -3.27 -4.61 8.99
CA GLU A 43 -3.08 -5.45 7.79
C GLU A 43 -2.85 -4.60 6.52
N GLY A 44 -2.88 -3.26 6.66
CA GLY A 44 -2.84 -2.31 5.56
C GLY A 44 -1.46 -2.17 4.94
N ASN A 45 -1.29 -2.69 3.73
CA ASN A 45 -0.05 -2.60 2.96
C ASN A 45 -0.26 -1.98 1.58
N ILE A 46 0.83 -1.49 1.00
CA ILE A 46 0.91 -1.21 -0.43
C ILE A 46 1.64 -2.40 -1.08
N THR A 47 0.96 -3.09 -1.98
CA THR A 47 1.53 -4.21 -2.73
C THR A 47 2.08 -3.70 -4.06
N MET A 48 3.38 -3.81 -4.25
CA MET A 48 4.03 -3.62 -5.54
C MET A 48 4.16 -4.95 -6.28
N LYS A 49 3.70 -5.00 -7.52
CA LYS A 49 3.80 -6.19 -8.37
C LYS A 49 4.53 -5.86 -9.67
N TRP A 50 5.47 -6.71 -10.04
CA TRP A 50 6.28 -6.63 -11.24
C TRP A 50 6.01 -7.87 -12.10
N ASP A 51 5.22 -7.68 -13.16
CA ASP A 51 4.79 -8.72 -14.09
C ASP A 51 5.56 -8.61 -15.40
N VAL A 52 6.42 -9.60 -15.70
CA VAL A 52 7.11 -9.70 -16.99
C VAL A 52 6.12 -10.23 -18.03
N MET A 53 5.75 -9.40 -18.99
CA MET A 53 4.70 -9.69 -19.98
C MET A 53 5.24 -10.42 -21.22
N SER A 54 6.43 -10.05 -21.68
CA SER A 54 7.06 -10.64 -22.87
C SER A 54 8.58 -10.48 -22.88
N TRP A 55 9.25 -11.29 -23.69
CA TRP A 55 10.69 -11.25 -23.90
C TRP A 55 11.07 -10.31 -25.04
N THR A 56 12.19 -9.60 -24.91
CA THR A 56 12.85 -8.87 -26.01
C THR A 56 14.18 -9.55 -26.34
N PRO A 57 14.84 -9.21 -27.47
CA PRO A 57 16.13 -9.80 -27.82
C PRO A 57 17.24 -9.58 -26.78
N ASP A 58 17.15 -8.51 -25.96
CA ASP A 58 18.16 -8.12 -24.97
C ASP A 58 17.62 -8.02 -23.53
N GLY A 59 16.39 -8.44 -23.28
CA GLY A 59 15.72 -8.30 -21.98
C GLY A 59 14.24 -8.64 -22.03
N TYR A 60 13.38 -7.74 -21.52
CA TYR A 60 11.95 -8.00 -21.39
C TYR A 60 11.09 -6.72 -21.32
N VAL A 61 9.78 -6.87 -21.59
CA VAL A 61 8.76 -5.87 -21.26
C VAL A 61 8.04 -6.31 -20.00
N ALA A 62 7.89 -5.40 -19.03
CA ALA A 62 7.14 -5.63 -17.80
C ALA A 62 6.09 -4.55 -17.55
N VAL A 63 5.03 -4.92 -16.84
CA VAL A 63 4.07 -4.00 -16.24
C VAL A 63 4.33 -4.00 -14.73
N VAL A 64 4.46 -2.81 -14.16
CA VAL A 64 4.62 -2.60 -12.73
C VAL A 64 3.33 -1.98 -12.20
N THR A 65 2.66 -2.66 -11.28
CA THR A 65 1.40 -2.20 -10.68
C THR A 65 1.55 -2.06 -9.17
N MET A 66 1.18 -0.90 -8.66
CA MET A 66 1.04 -0.61 -7.24
C MET A 66 -0.44 -0.69 -6.87
N PHE A 67 -0.75 -1.46 -5.82
CA PHE A 67 -2.08 -1.54 -5.20
C PHE A 67 -1.99 -1.04 -3.77
N ASN A 68 -2.84 -0.10 -3.39
CA ASN A 68 -2.91 0.37 -2.00
C ASN A 68 -4.08 -0.31 -1.28
N PHE A 69 -3.77 -1.35 -0.51
CA PHE A 69 -4.74 -2.11 0.30
C PHE A 69 -4.93 -1.54 1.71
N GLN A 70 -4.41 -0.34 1.99
CA GLN A 70 -4.70 0.37 3.22
C GLN A 70 -6.17 0.82 3.25
N LYS A 71 -6.74 0.96 4.45
CA LYS A 71 -8.13 1.34 4.68
C LYS A 71 -8.33 2.85 4.65
N TYR A 72 -7.47 3.60 5.34
CA TYR A 72 -7.66 5.04 5.57
C TYR A 72 -6.56 5.92 4.97
N ARG A 73 -5.42 5.34 4.63
CA ARG A 73 -4.25 6.05 4.10
C ARG A 73 -4.24 6.02 2.57
N HIS A 74 -4.11 7.19 1.97
CA HIS A 74 -3.83 7.39 0.55
C HIS A 74 -2.51 8.13 0.38
N ILE A 75 -1.96 8.12 -0.84
CA ILE A 75 -0.84 8.96 -1.24
C ILE A 75 -1.41 10.18 -1.98
N PRO A 76 -1.50 11.36 -1.34
CA PRO A 76 -1.99 12.58 -1.99
C PRO A 76 -0.91 13.21 -2.90
N SER A 77 -1.27 14.28 -3.61
CA SER A 77 -0.33 15.10 -4.39
C SER A 77 0.81 15.64 -3.50
N PRO A 78 2.09 15.62 -3.92
CA PRO A 78 2.62 15.43 -5.28
C PRO A 78 2.74 13.98 -5.76
N GLY A 79 2.15 13.03 -5.03
CA GLY A 79 2.05 11.63 -5.43
C GLY A 79 3.26 10.78 -5.02
N TRP A 80 3.22 9.52 -5.44
CA TRP A 80 4.29 8.56 -5.19
C TRP A 80 5.51 8.82 -6.07
N THR A 81 6.68 8.51 -5.51
CA THR A 81 7.96 8.41 -6.22
C THR A 81 8.55 7.04 -5.91
N LEU A 82 8.87 6.27 -6.93
CA LEU A 82 9.32 4.89 -6.80
C LEU A 82 10.76 4.73 -7.28
N GLY A 83 11.60 4.14 -6.45
CA GLY A 83 12.97 3.78 -6.79
C GLY A 83 13.21 2.27 -6.64
N TRP A 84 14.24 1.77 -7.33
CA TRP A 84 14.78 0.43 -7.12
C TRP A 84 16.23 0.38 -7.58
N LYS A 85 16.94 -0.70 -7.24
CA LYS A 85 18.29 -0.99 -7.73
C LYS A 85 18.29 -2.22 -8.64
N TRP A 86 18.80 -2.04 -9.84
CA TRP A 86 18.98 -3.10 -10.82
C TRP A 86 19.95 -4.19 -10.32
N ALA A 87 19.83 -5.44 -10.78
CA ALA A 87 20.66 -6.55 -10.30
C ALA A 87 22.03 -6.67 -11.02
N LYS A 88 22.08 -6.47 -12.35
CA LYS A 88 23.21 -6.67 -13.27
C LYS A 88 23.24 -5.67 -14.48
N LYS A 89 23.71 -4.42 -14.33
CA LYS A 89 23.85 -3.46 -15.47
C LYS A 89 22.62 -3.29 -16.41
N GLU A 90 21.40 -3.62 -15.98
CA GLU A 90 20.17 -3.45 -16.78
C GLU A 90 19.90 -1.95 -17.04
N VAL A 91 19.21 -1.66 -18.14
CA VAL A 91 18.83 -0.29 -18.56
C VAL A 91 17.34 -0.23 -18.93
N ILE A 92 16.79 0.97 -18.96
CA ILE A 92 15.39 1.23 -19.37
C ILE A 92 15.42 1.74 -20.81
N TRP A 93 14.89 0.96 -21.75
CA TRP A 93 14.77 1.38 -23.15
C TRP A 93 13.65 2.38 -23.36
N SER A 94 12.47 2.11 -22.78
CA SER A 94 11.29 2.95 -22.90
C SER A 94 10.32 2.73 -21.74
N MET A 95 9.43 3.70 -21.50
CA MET A 95 8.39 3.65 -20.48
C MET A 95 7.07 4.21 -21.01
N VAL A 96 5.95 3.74 -20.44
CA VAL A 96 4.58 4.22 -20.72
C VAL A 96 3.83 4.31 -19.39
N GLY A 97 3.07 5.38 -19.16
CA GLY A 97 2.37 5.66 -17.90
C GLY A 97 3.20 6.32 -16.80
N ALA A 98 4.53 6.15 -16.81
CA ALA A 98 5.46 6.80 -15.88
C ALA A 98 6.74 7.26 -16.60
N GLN A 99 7.54 8.10 -15.94
CA GLN A 99 8.84 8.56 -16.42
C GLN A 99 9.90 8.53 -15.32
N THR A 100 11.15 8.26 -15.68
CA THR A 100 12.31 8.49 -14.78
C THR A 100 12.55 9.96 -14.52
N THR A 101 12.96 10.30 -13.30
CA THR A 101 13.34 11.68 -12.93
C THR A 101 14.65 12.15 -13.57
N GLU A 102 15.53 11.21 -13.91
CA GLU A 102 16.85 11.45 -14.53
C GLU A 102 17.19 10.32 -15.52
N GLN A 103 17.86 10.64 -16.63
CA GLN A 103 18.35 9.64 -17.59
C GLN A 103 19.64 8.95 -17.11
N GLY A 104 20.53 9.66 -16.43
CA GLY A 104 21.87 9.18 -16.05
C GLY A 104 22.86 9.12 -17.21
N ASP A 105 24.03 8.54 -16.96
CA ASP A 105 25.08 8.41 -17.99
C ASP A 105 24.77 7.24 -18.96
N CYS A 106 24.34 7.60 -20.17
CA CYS A 106 24.12 6.66 -21.27
C CYS A 106 25.25 6.65 -22.33
N SER A 107 26.42 7.24 -22.06
CA SER A 107 27.49 7.47 -23.05
C SER A 107 28.03 6.20 -23.74
N LYS A 108 27.77 5.02 -23.17
CA LYS A 108 28.07 3.72 -23.78
C LYS A 108 27.27 3.44 -25.07
N TYR A 109 26.10 4.05 -25.23
CA TYR A 109 25.17 3.80 -26.33
C TYR A 109 25.35 4.86 -27.42
N LYS A 110 25.82 4.46 -28.61
CA LYS A 110 26.19 5.36 -29.73
C LYS A 110 25.10 5.57 -30.80
N GLY A 111 23.88 5.10 -30.54
CA GLY A 111 22.76 5.16 -31.49
C GLY A 111 21.47 5.49 -30.75
N ASN A 112 20.53 4.54 -30.71
CA ASN A 112 19.36 4.66 -29.83
C ASN A 112 19.84 4.76 -28.37
N LEU A 113 19.51 5.88 -27.72
CA LEU A 113 19.78 6.10 -26.30
C LEU A 113 18.66 5.47 -25.46
N PRO A 114 18.98 4.68 -24.43
CA PRO A 114 17.98 4.23 -23.47
C PRO A 114 17.32 5.42 -22.75
N HIS A 115 16.03 5.30 -22.44
CA HIS A 115 15.27 6.22 -21.59
C HIS A 115 15.97 6.48 -20.23
N CYS A 116 16.63 5.47 -19.66
CA CYS A 116 17.47 5.65 -18.47
C CYS A 116 18.54 4.57 -18.34
N CYS A 117 19.76 4.99 -17.97
CA CYS A 117 20.93 4.13 -17.74
C CYS A 117 21.39 4.11 -16.27
N LYS A 118 20.68 4.79 -15.34
CA LYS A 118 21.02 4.75 -13.91
C LYS A 118 20.91 3.33 -13.36
N LYS A 119 21.84 2.97 -12.46
CA LYS A 119 21.84 1.67 -11.78
C LYS A 119 20.71 1.57 -10.74
N ASP A 120 20.28 2.72 -10.27
CA ASP A 120 19.27 3.01 -9.27
C ASP A 120 18.26 4.04 -9.81
N PRO A 121 17.42 3.67 -10.80
CA PRO A 121 16.44 4.59 -11.36
C PRO A 121 15.38 4.98 -10.31
N THR A 122 14.91 6.22 -10.43
CA THR A 122 13.77 6.75 -9.70
C THR A 122 12.73 7.21 -10.71
N VAL A 123 11.49 6.76 -10.55
CA VAL A 123 10.37 7.00 -11.47
C VAL A 123 9.20 7.66 -10.76
N VAL A 124 8.46 8.46 -11.52
CA VAL A 124 7.24 9.14 -11.11
C VAL A 124 6.16 8.88 -12.15
N ASP A 125 4.91 8.79 -11.69
CA ASP A 125 3.74 8.72 -12.56
C ASP A 125 3.63 9.94 -13.48
N LEU A 126 3.00 9.77 -14.64
CA LEU A 126 2.69 10.91 -15.52
C LEU A 126 1.51 11.73 -14.96
N LEU A 127 1.34 12.96 -15.47
CA LEU A 127 0.27 13.85 -15.02
C LEU A 127 -1.06 13.56 -15.73
N PRO A 128 -2.21 13.92 -15.13
CA PRO A 128 -3.50 13.93 -15.82
C PRO A 128 -3.45 14.75 -17.11
N GLY A 129 -4.12 14.27 -18.17
CA GLY A 129 -4.07 14.89 -19.49
C GLY A 129 -2.90 14.46 -20.39
N THR A 130 -2.08 13.49 -19.95
CA THR A 130 -1.06 12.83 -20.78
C THR A 130 -1.68 12.26 -22.08
N PRO A 131 -1.02 12.35 -23.25
CA PRO A 131 -1.53 11.79 -24.50
C PRO A 131 -1.81 10.28 -24.45
N TYR A 132 -2.87 9.80 -25.12
CA TYR A 132 -3.33 8.40 -25.04
C TYR A 132 -2.25 7.36 -25.40
N ASN A 133 -1.37 7.66 -26.36
CA ASN A 133 -0.24 6.80 -26.74
C ASN A 133 0.86 6.68 -25.67
N GLN A 134 0.80 7.48 -24.61
CA GLN A 134 1.68 7.43 -23.44
C GLN A 134 0.96 6.93 -22.18
N GLN A 135 -0.32 6.55 -22.28
CA GLN A 135 -1.11 6.01 -21.17
C GLN A 135 -1.09 4.47 -21.14
N ILE A 136 -1.36 3.92 -19.96
CA ILE A 136 -1.73 2.53 -19.71
C ILE A 136 -2.83 2.51 -18.63
N ALA A 137 -3.57 1.41 -18.51
CA ALA A 137 -4.60 1.26 -17.48
C ALA A 137 -4.07 1.65 -16.08
N ASN A 138 -4.86 2.44 -15.35
CA ASN A 138 -4.56 2.94 -14.01
C ASN A 138 -3.39 3.95 -13.86
N CYS A 139 -2.71 4.36 -14.94
CA CYS A 139 -1.64 5.37 -14.86
C CYS A 139 -2.15 6.80 -14.69
N CYS A 140 -1.20 7.73 -14.66
CA CYS A 140 -1.35 9.10 -15.13
C CYS A 140 -2.23 9.99 -14.24
N LYS A 141 -2.16 9.75 -12.93
CA LYS A 141 -2.88 10.45 -11.86
C LYS A 141 -1.96 11.46 -11.14
N GLY A 142 -0.76 11.70 -11.65
CA GLY A 142 0.27 12.49 -10.96
C GLY A 142 0.74 11.82 -9.66
N GLY A 143 0.70 10.49 -9.61
CA GLY A 143 1.15 9.69 -8.49
C GLY A 143 0.17 9.64 -7.33
N VAL A 144 -1.03 10.20 -7.46
CA VAL A 144 -2.08 10.07 -6.45
C VAL A 144 -2.58 8.62 -6.45
N LEU A 145 -2.60 8.01 -5.27
CA LEU A 145 -2.99 6.61 -5.07
C LEU A 145 -3.90 6.49 -3.85
N ASN A 146 -5.21 6.34 -4.08
CA ASN A 146 -6.21 6.27 -3.01
C ASN A 146 -6.16 4.93 -2.27
N SER A 147 -6.85 4.84 -1.13
CA SER A 147 -7.00 3.59 -0.40
C SER A 147 -8.05 2.70 -1.09
N TRP A 148 -7.89 1.38 -1.06
CA TRP A 148 -8.86 0.44 -1.66
C TRP A 148 -10.27 0.58 -1.06
N VAL A 149 -10.37 1.00 0.20
CA VAL A 149 -11.66 1.22 0.87
C VAL A 149 -12.26 2.59 0.54
N GLN A 150 -11.44 3.61 0.27
CA GLN A 150 -11.89 4.96 -0.10
C GLN A 150 -12.36 5.01 -1.56
N ASP A 151 -11.57 4.47 -2.49
CA ASP A 151 -11.93 4.38 -3.91
C ASP A 151 -11.16 3.23 -4.60
N PRO A 152 -11.80 2.06 -4.81
CA PRO A 152 -11.19 0.93 -5.52
C PRO A 152 -10.71 1.28 -6.94
N GLY A 153 -11.37 2.22 -7.63
CA GLY A 153 -11.03 2.60 -9.01
C GLY A 153 -9.73 3.41 -9.11
N THR A 154 -9.35 4.11 -8.02
CA THR A 154 -8.10 4.88 -7.96
C THR A 154 -7.05 4.31 -6.99
N ALA A 155 -7.34 3.20 -6.31
CA ALA A 155 -6.42 2.47 -5.45
C ALA A 155 -5.35 1.62 -6.17
N ALA A 156 -5.37 1.61 -7.51
CA ALA A 156 -4.30 1.05 -8.34
C ALA A 156 -3.60 2.15 -9.16
N SER A 157 -2.28 2.02 -9.33
CA SER A 157 -1.47 2.79 -10.26
C SER A 157 -0.55 1.85 -11.03
N SER A 158 -0.36 2.05 -12.34
CA SER A 158 0.51 1.17 -13.13
C SER A 158 1.28 1.89 -14.23
N PHE A 159 2.44 1.34 -14.58
CA PHE A 159 3.25 1.76 -15.72
C PHE A 159 3.89 0.56 -16.41
N GLN A 160 4.18 0.69 -17.70
CA GLN A 160 4.92 -0.29 -18.49
C GLN A 160 6.36 0.15 -18.67
N ILE A 161 7.28 -0.82 -18.65
CA ILE A 161 8.72 -0.61 -18.78
C ILE A 161 9.31 -1.65 -19.75
N SER A 162 10.13 -1.18 -20.69
CA SER A 162 10.98 -2.03 -21.52
C SER A 162 12.40 -2.02 -20.94
N VAL A 163 12.87 -3.19 -20.50
CA VAL A 163 14.16 -3.37 -19.81
C VAL A 163 15.14 -4.07 -20.73
N GLY A 164 16.30 -3.44 -20.95
CA GLY A 164 17.40 -3.97 -21.76
C GLY A 164 18.60 -4.41 -20.93
N ALA A 165 19.55 -5.08 -21.59
CA ALA A 165 20.71 -5.73 -20.98
C ALA A 165 20.36 -6.69 -19.83
N ALA A 166 19.18 -7.32 -19.89
CA ALA A 166 18.62 -8.19 -18.86
C ALA A 166 18.64 -9.66 -19.29
N GLY A 167 18.11 -10.54 -18.42
CA GLY A 167 17.84 -11.93 -18.80
C GLY A 167 16.63 -12.03 -19.72
N THR A 168 16.65 -12.99 -20.65
CA THR A 168 15.59 -13.24 -21.64
C THR A 168 14.78 -14.51 -21.34
N THR A 169 14.93 -15.09 -20.14
CA THR A 169 14.23 -16.31 -19.71
C THR A 169 13.99 -16.34 -18.19
N ASN A 170 13.03 -17.17 -17.75
CA ASN A 170 12.69 -17.39 -16.34
C ASN A 170 13.88 -17.78 -15.44
N LYS A 171 14.96 -18.35 -15.99
CA LYS A 171 16.17 -18.73 -15.24
C LYS A 171 17.23 -17.62 -15.20
N THR A 172 17.22 -16.68 -16.15
CA THR A 172 18.29 -15.69 -16.34
C THR A 172 17.94 -14.29 -15.82
N VAL A 173 16.65 -13.94 -15.81
CA VAL A 173 16.13 -12.73 -15.18
C VAL A 173 16.44 -12.71 -13.69
N ARG A 174 16.78 -11.53 -13.19
CA ARG A 174 16.86 -11.24 -11.77
C ARG A 174 15.90 -10.10 -11.48
N VAL A 175 15.03 -10.29 -10.48
CA VAL A 175 14.11 -9.27 -10.00
C VAL A 175 14.93 -8.09 -9.44
N PRO A 176 14.48 -6.83 -9.61
CA PRO A 176 15.14 -5.69 -8.96
C PRO A 176 15.18 -5.82 -7.44
N ARG A 177 16.09 -5.09 -6.82
CA ARG A 177 16.36 -5.14 -5.38
C ARG A 177 16.24 -3.74 -4.78
N ASN A 178 16.13 -3.67 -3.45
CA ASN A 178 16.12 -2.42 -2.70
C ASN A 178 15.10 -1.42 -3.28
N PHE A 179 13.84 -1.85 -3.37
CA PHE A 179 12.75 -0.95 -3.70
C PHE A 179 12.65 0.16 -2.65
N THR A 180 12.26 1.36 -3.07
CA THR A 180 12.03 2.51 -2.20
C THR A 180 10.78 3.22 -2.67
N LEU A 181 9.76 3.31 -1.83
CA LEU A 181 8.56 4.10 -2.09
C LEU A 181 8.64 5.37 -1.25
N MET A 182 8.38 6.52 -1.88
CA MET A 182 8.30 7.81 -1.20
C MET A 182 6.98 8.47 -1.57
N GLY A 183 6.39 9.20 -0.64
CA GLY A 183 5.21 10.04 -0.84
C GLY A 183 5.20 11.18 0.18
N PRO A 184 4.27 12.13 0.07
CA PRO A 184 4.06 13.14 1.12
C PRO A 184 3.55 12.49 2.42
N GLY A 185 4.23 12.75 3.53
CA GLY A 185 3.90 12.20 4.85
C GLY A 185 5.05 11.35 5.42
N PRO A 186 4.76 10.36 6.28
CA PRO A 186 5.76 9.44 6.80
C PRO A 186 6.38 8.60 5.67
N GLY A 187 7.62 8.14 5.88
CA GLY A 187 8.29 7.25 4.94
C GLY A 187 7.54 5.93 4.68
N TYR A 188 7.96 5.20 3.65
CA TYR A 188 7.55 3.81 3.42
C TYR A 188 8.78 2.90 3.37
N THR A 189 8.67 1.71 3.94
CA THR A 189 9.69 0.67 3.91
C THR A 189 9.25 -0.45 2.97
N CYS A 190 10.04 -0.75 1.93
CA CYS A 190 9.76 -1.84 1.01
C CYS A 190 10.49 -3.11 1.44
N GLY A 191 9.75 -4.22 1.58
CA GLY A 191 10.31 -5.55 1.80
C GLY A 191 11.05 -6.09 0.56
N PRO A 192 11.79 -7.20 0.69
CA PRO A 192 12.45 -7.84 -0.44
C PRO A 192 11.43 -8.44 -1.41
N ALA A 193 11.60 -8.18 -2.71
CA ALA A 193 10.72 -8.74 -3.74
C ALA A 193 10.86 -10.26 -3.85
N LYS A 194 9.73 -10.96 -3.81
CA LYS A 194 9.62 -12.43 -3.89
C LYS A 194 8.96 -12.82 -5.21
N ILE A 195 9.47 -13.86 -5.89
CA ILE A 195 8.81 -14.42 -7.07
C ILE A 195 7.55 -15.15 -6.62
N VAL A 196 6.43 -14.91 -7.30
CA VAL A 196 5.12 -15.47 -7.00
C VAL A 196 4.58 -16.23 -8.21
N ARG A 197 3.41 -16.87 -8.07
CA ARG A 197 2.71 -17.48 -9.22
C ARG A 197 2.42 -16.40 -10.28
N PRO A 198 2.60 -16.69 -11.58
CA PRO A 198 2.36 -15.69 -12.62
C PRO A 198 0.93 -15.13 -12.59
N THR A 199 0.82 -13.81 -12.69
CA THR A 199 -0.45 -13.09 -12.81
C THR A 199 -1.19 -13.56 -14.06
N GLN A 200 -2.49 -13.78 -13.93
CA GLN A 200 -3.40 -13.93 -15.07
C GLN A 200 -4.14 -12.60 -15.31
N PHE A 201 -4.28 -12.22 -16.58
CA PHE A 201 -4.98 -11.02 -17.03
C PHE A 201 -6.10 -11.45 -17.96
N VAL A 202 -7.34 -11.15 -17.59
CA VAL A 202 -8.50 -11.33 -18.47
C VAL A 202 -8.59 -10.12 -19.40
N THR A 203 -8.81 -10.34 -20.68
CA THR A 203 -9.00 -9.26 -21.66
C THR A 203 -10.28 -8.46 -21.38
N PRO A 204 -10.37 -7.17 -21.78
CA PRO A 204 -11.55 -6.35 -21.50
C PRO A 204 -12.87 -6.88 -22.07
N ASP A 205 -12.81 -7.69 -23.13
CA ASP A 205 -13.96 -8.38 -23.73
C ASP A 205 -14.35 -9.69 -23.01
N THR A 206 -13.65 -10.04 -21.94
CA THR A 206 -13.74 -11.26 -21.12
C THR A 206 -13.50 -12.60 -21.83
N ARG A 207 -13.10 -12.60 -23.10
CA ARG A 207 -12.99 -13.83 -23.92
C ARG A 207 -11.65 -14.55 -23.81
N ARG A 208 -10.58 -13.90 -23.33
CA ARG A 208 -9.23 -14.46 -23.32
C ARG A 208 -8.53 -14.16 -22.00
N THR A 209 -7.91 -15.18 -21.42
CA THR A 209 -6.95 -15.00 -20.34
C THR A 209 -5.53 -15.09 -20.90
N THR A 210 -4.70 -14.09 -20.61
CA THR A 210 -3.25 -14.13 -20.81
C THR A 210 -2.56 -14.25 -19.44
N GLN A 211 -1.28 -14.59 -19.42
CA GLN A 211 -0.51 -14.67 -18.17
C GLN A 211 0.86 -14.02 -18.34
N ALA A 212 1.40 -13.49 -17.24
CA ALA A 212 2.79 -13.08 -17.17
C ALA A 212 3.73 -14.28 -17.39
N MET A 213 4.93 -14.02 -17.92
CA MET A 213 6.01 -15.01 -18.00
C MET A 213 6.64 -15.24 -16.61
N ILE A 214 6.74 -14.18 -15.81
CA ILE A 214 7.20 -14.17 -14.42
C ILE A 214 6.43 -13.08 -13.67
N SER A 215 6.02 -13.34 -12.43
CA SER A 215 5.51 -12.32 -11.51
C SER A 215 6.36 -12.27 -10.25
N SER A 216 6.58 -11.07 -9.72
CA SER A 216 7.19 -10.88 -8.41
C SER A 216 6.50 -9.77 -7.64
N VAL A 217 6.47 -9.89 -6.32
CA VAL A 217 5.77 -8.98 -5.41
C VAL A 217 6.71 -8.49 -4.33
N SER A 218 6.69 -7.18 -4.09
CA SER A 218 7.28 -6.52 -2.93
C SER A 218 6.13 -5.95 -2.10
N PHE A 219 6.07 -6.31 -0.83
CA PHE A 219 5.18 -5.66 0.13
C PHE A 219 5.84 -4.37 0.61
N VAL A 220 5.03 -3.33 0.81
CA VAL A 220 5.48 -2.02 1.26
C VAL A 220 4.61 -1.59 2.42
N GLU A 221 5.29 -1.30 3.52
CA GLU A 221 4.69 -0.88 4.79
C GLU A 221 5.05 0.60 5.04
N VAL A 222 4.31 1.25 5.92
CA VAL A 222 4.64 2.62 6.36
C VAL A 222 5.89 2.55 7.26
N THR A 223 6.58 3.66 7.45
CA THR A 223 7.63 3.82 8.46
C THR A 223 7.08 4.69 9.60
N ALA A 224 7.22 4.25 10.85
CA ALA A 224 6.85 5.04 12.01
C ALA A 224 8.01 6.00 12.29
N ASP A 225 7.89 7.23 11.79
CA ASP A 225 8.89 8.27 12.01
C ASP A 225 8.88 8.73 13.48
N LEU A 226 9.67 8.03 14.32
CA LEU A 226 10.34 8.65 15.46
C LEU A 226 11.44 9.58 14.91
N ALA A 227 11.01 10.71 14.35
CA ALA A 227 11.89 11.73 13.78
C ALA A 227 12.66 12.48 14.87
N VAL A 228 13.70 11.85 15.41
CA VAL A 228 14.74 12.53 16.19
C VAL A 228 15.46 13.51 15.26
N GLU A 229 15.41 14.80 15.59
CA GLU A 229 16.22 15.81 14.93
C GLU A 229 17.71 15.46 15.04
N ARG A 230 18.34 15.05 13.94
CA ARG A 230 19.80 15.17 13.77
C ARG A 230 20.12 16.31 12.84
N TYR A 231 20.01 17.52 13.36
CA TYR A 231 20.68 18.68 12.81
C TYR A 231 22.20 18.48 12.99
N SER A 232 22.94 18.30 11.90
CA SER A 232 24.40 18.25 11.93
C SER A 232 24.95 19.48 11.20
N PRO A 233 25.52 20.46 11.92
CA PRO A 233 26.07 21.66 11.29
C PRO A 233 27.47 21.36 10.73
N ALA A 234 27.52 20.96 9.46
CA ALA A 234 28.78 20.83 8.75
C ALA A 234 29.43 22.20 8.48
N SER A 235 30.35 22.57 9.36
CA SER A 235 31.58 23.33 9.11
C SER A 235 31.50 24.54 8.16
N SER A 236 31.63 25.73 8.73
CA SER A 236 32.13 26.91 8.03
C SER A 236 33.57 26.67 7.52
N LEU A 237 33.79 26.79 6.22
CA LEU A 237 35.12 27.05 5.67
C LEU A 237 35.06 28.33 4.82
N SER A 238 35.76 29.36 5.27
CA SER A 238 35.85 30.64 4.57
C SER A 238 36.86 30.56 3.42
N VAL A 239 36.39 30.65 2.18
CA VAL A 239 37.23 31.00 1.03
C VAL A 239 36.94 32.45 0.66
N ARG A 240 37.96 33.31 0.75
CA ARG A 240 37.90 34.66 0.16
C ARG A 240 37.93 34.50 -1.36
N GLY A 241 36.82 34.81 -2.02
CA GLY A 241 36.69 34.94 -3.47
C GLY A 241 35.95 36.23 -3.79
N GLU A 242 36.66 37.13 -4.48
CA GLU A 242 36.27 38.33 -5.23
C GLU A 242 34.83 38.88 -5.11
N ARG A 243 34.75 40.21 -4.87
CA ARG A 243 33.48 40.95 -4.94
C ARG A 243 33.01 41.07 -6.39
N GLU A 244 32.20 40.13 -6.82
CA GLU A 244 31.40 40.31 -8.03
C GLU A 244 30.45 41.52 -7.84
N ARG A 245 30.41 42.43 -8.82
CA ARG A 245 29.61 43.66 -8.73
C ARG A 245 28.12 43.32 -8.79
N ASP A 246 27.33 43.93 -7.91
CA ASP A 246 25.90 43.65 -7.75
C ASP A 246 25.14 43.82 -9.08
N MET A 247 24.76 42.70 -9.69
CA MET A 247 23.88 42.66 -10.84
C MET A 247 22.47 43.08 -10.37
N GLY A 248 22.21 44.37 -10.46
CA GLY A 248 20.95 45.00 -10.04
C GLY A 248 19.72 44.29 -10.60
N ARG A 249 18.59 44.40 -9.87
CA ARG A 249 17.34 43.63 -10.02
C ARG A 249 16.98 43.21 -11.47
N GLY A 250 17.48 42.05 -11.89
CA GLY A 250 17.20 41.48 -13.20
C GLY A 250 15.72 41.23 -13.47
N ARG A 251 15.29 41.38 -14.72
CA ARG A 251 13.94 41.05 -15.16
C ARG A 251 13.73 39.54 -15.13
N VAL A 252 12.65 39.09 -14.52
CA VAL A 252 12.25 37.67 -14.42
C VAL A 252 10.91 37.48 -15.11
N GLN A 253 10.78 36.42 -15.92
CA GLN A 253 9.52 36.08 -16.59
C GLN A 253 8.43 35.74 -15.56
N LEU A 254 7.18 36.15 -15.82
CA LEU A 254 6.04 35.87 -14.94
C LEU A 254 5.55 34.42 -15.14
N LYS A 255 6.34 33.47 -14.65
CA LYS A 255 6.03 32.03 -14.64
C LYS A 255 6.59 31.39 -13.36
N ARG A 256 6.25 30.12 -13.11
CA ARG A 256 6.82 29.37 -11.97
C ARG A 256 8.34 29.35 -12.07
N ILE A 257 9.02 29.70 -10.99
CA ILE A 257 10.48 29.61 -10.90
C ILE A 257 10.84 28.16 -10.59
N GLU A 258 11.45 27.44 -11.53
CA GLU A 258 11.74 26.00 -11.34
C GLU A 258 12.85 25.71 -10.33
N ASN A 259 13.94 26.49 -10.37
CA ASN A 259 15.04 26.35 -9.42
C ASN A 259 14.54 26.58 -7.98
N LYS A 260 14.64 25.54 -7.14
CA LYS A 260 14.13 25.50 -5.75
C LYS A 260 14.78 26.55 -4.85
N ILE A 261 16.07 26.85 -5.02
CA ILE A 261 16.80 27.86 -4.24
C ILE A 261 16.31 29.26 -4.64
N ASN A 262 16.31 29.57 -5.95
CA ASN A 262 15.85 30.86 -6.44
C ASN A 262 14.36 31.10 -6.13
N ARG A 263 13.53 30.04 -6.19
CA ARG A 263 12.12 30.07 -5.76
C ARG A 263 11.98 30.34 -4.26
N GLN A 264 12.77 29.71 -3.40
CA GLN A 264 12.76 29.95 -1.95
C GLN A 264 13.20 31.38 -1.61
N VAL A 265 14.30 31.86 -2.20
CA VAL A 265 14.80 33.23 -2.00
C VAL A 265 13.80 34.28 -2.51
N THR A 266 13.22 34.04 -3.69
CA THR A 266 12.20 34.93 -4.27
C THR A 266 10.92 34.92 -3.45
N PHE A 267 10.46 33.75 -2.97
CA PHE A 267 9.33 33.64 -2.06
C PHE A 267 9.55 34.48 -0.80
N SER A 268 10.68 34.31 -0.11
CA SER A 268 11.00 35.10 1.09
C SER A 268 10.98 36.61 0.81
N LYS A 269 11.63 37.07 -0.28
CA LYS A 269 11.67 38.49 -0.67
C LYS A 269 10.28 39.02 -1.08
N ARG A 270 9.53 38.29 -1.90
CA ARG A 270 8.20 38.69 -2.41
C ARG A 270 7.13 38.67 -1.31
N ARG A 271 7.10 37.64 -0.46
CA ARG A 271 6.21 37.54 0.71
C ARG A 271 6.42 38.72 1.64
N SER A 272 7.67 39.02 2.01
CA SER A 272 7.96 40.17 2.88
C SER A 272 7.63 41.52 2.22
N GLY A 273 7.79 41.65 0.89
CA GLY A 273 7.32 42.83 0.16
C GLY A 273 5.79 42.96 0.08
N LEU A 274 5.08 41.84 -0.07
CA LEU A 274 3.61 41.81 -0.12
C LEU A 274 2.98 42.10 1.23
N LEU A 275 3.53 41.56 2.32
CA LEU A 275 3.13 41.88 3.70
C LEU A 275 3.30 43.39 3.98
N LYS A 276 4.41 43.99 3.55
CA LYS A 276 4.59 45.46 3.64
C LYS A 276 3.53 46.22 2.85
N LYS A 277 3.18 45.77 1.63
CA LYS A 277 2.13 46.42 0.83
C LYS A 277 0.72 46.27 1.42
N ALA A 278 0.39 45.12 1.99
CA ALA A 278 -0.86 44.93 2.72
C ALA A 278 -0.96 45.87 3.94
N HIS A 279 0.15 46.03 4.66
CA HIS A 279 0.24 46.97 5.79
C HIS A 279 0.16 48.43 5.35
N GLU A 280 0.86 48.83 4.29
CA GLU A 280 0.77 50.17 3.71
C GLU A 280 -0.67 50.51 3.28
N ILE A 281 -1.38 49.59 2.61
CA ILE A 281 -2.80 49.81 2.23
C ILE A 281 -3.68 49.96 3.48
N SER A 282 -3.50 49.08 4.48
CA SER A 282 -4.27 49.13 5.72
C SER A 282 -4.09 50.46 6.46
N VAL A 283 -2.87 50.97 6.56
CA VAL A 283 -2.55 52.22 7.28
C VAL A 283 -2.89 53.48 6.47
N LEU A 284 -2.64 53.48 5.15
CA LEU A 284 -2.84 54.68 4.32
C LEU A 284 -4.29 54.90 3.89
N CYS A 285 -5.11 53.83 3.86
CA CYS A 285 -6.49 53.87 3.38
C CYS A 285 -7.53 53.49 4.44
N ASP A 286 -7.12 53.31 5.70
CA ASP A 286 -7.95 52.83 6.81
C ASP A 286 -8.77 51.57 6.45
N ALA A 287 -8.10 50.62 5.79
CA ALA A 287 -8.72 49.45 5.20
C ALA A 287 -8.46 48.19 6.04
N GLU A 288 -9.51 47.42 6.33
CA GLU A 288 -9.39 46.07 6.89
C GLU A 288 -8.83 45.11 5.82
N VAL A 289 -7.56 44.74 5.95
CA VAL A 289 -6.85 43.87 5.02
C VAL A 289 -6.42 42.59 5.74
N ALA A 290 -6.82 41.43 5.20
CA ALA A 290 -6.31 40.13 5.56
C ALA A 290 -5.50 39.52 4.40
N LEU A 291 -4.40 38.84 4.72
CA LEU A 291 -3.53 38.18 3.75
C LEU A 291 -3.05 36.85 4.32
N VAL A 292 -3.29 35.76 3.59
CA VAL A 292 -2.92 34.39 3.97
C VAL A 292 -2.01 33.81 2.90
N ILE A 293 -0.82 33.32 3.30
CA ILE A 293 0.19 32.77 2.39
C ILE A 293 0.71 31.44 2.93
N PHE A 294 0.33 30.34 2.29
CA PHE A 294 0.96 29.05 2.51
C PHE A 294 2.23 28.92 1.67
N SER A 295 3.35 28.59 2.31
CA SER A 295 4.55 28.17 1.59
C SER A 295 4.39 26.75 1.03
N SER A 296 5.21 26.38 0.04
CA SER A 296 5.26 25.01 -0.50
C SER A 296 5.81 23.95 0.49
N LYS A 297 5.93 24.29 1.78
CA LYS A 297 6.28 23.40 2.90
C LYS A 297 5.15 23.37 3.94
N GLY A 298 3.95 23.85 3.62
CA GLY A 298 2.82 23.94 4.55
C GLY A 298 2.90 25.08 5.58
N LYS A 299 4.08 25.68 5.82
CA LYS A 299 4.20 26.80 6.77
C LYS A 299 3.36 27.99 6.31
N LEU A 300 2.40 28.36 7.16
CA LEU A 300 1.55 29.55 7.09
C LEU A 300 2.36 30.83 7.37
N PHE A 301 2.01 31.88 6.64
CA PHE A 301 2.41 33.26 6.90
C PHE A 301 1.19 34.15 6.67
N GLU A 302 0.87 34.97 7.65
CA GLU A 302 -0.37 35.73 7.67
C GLU A 302 -0.14 37.20 8.04
N TYR A 303 -1.11 38.03 7.69
CA TYR A 303 -1.25 39.41 8.14
C TYR A 303 -2.74 39.72 8.26
N SER A 304 -3.11 40.43 9.32
CA SER A 304 -4.45 41.00 9.50
C SER A 304 -4.32 42.39 10.11
N THR A 305 -5.19 43.30 9.69
CA THR A 305 -5.45 44.55 10.42
C THR A 305 -5.97 44.22 11.83
N ASP A 306 -5.58 45.02 12.82
CA ASP A 306 -5.96 44.90 14.25
C ASP A 306 -5.71 43.53 14.91
N SER A 307 -4.75 42.74 14.39
CA SER A 307 -4.30 41.45 14.94
C SER A 307 -5.38 40.35 15.04
N CYS A 308 -6.57 40.54 14.46
CA CYS A 308 -7.69 39.62 14.56
C CYS A 308 -8.21 39.21 13.17
N MET A 309 -7.58 38.19 12.58
CA MET A 309 -7.98 37.64 11.27
C MET A 309 -9.41 37.09 11.27
N GLU A 310 -9.86 36.52 12.39
CA GLU A 310 -11.19 35.90 12.55
C GLU A 310 -12.33 36.88 12.23
N ARG A 311 -12.26 38.13 12.72
CA ARG A 311 -13.29 39.16 12.45
C ARG A 311 -13.41 39.52 10.98
N ILE A 312 -12.30 39.53 10.23
CA ILE A 312 -12.29 39.85 8.80
C ILE A 312 -12.88 38.67 7.99
N LEU A 313 -12.53 37.43 8.35
CA LEU A 313 -13.11 36.22 7.75
C LEU A 313 -14.62 36.11 8.03
N GLU A 314 -15.05 36.36 9.27
CA GLU A 314 -16.47 36.35 9.66
C GLU A 314 -17.28 37.46 8.96
N ARG A 315 -16.66 38.61 8.64
CA ARG A 315 -17.29 39.66 7.82
C ARG A 315 -17.39 39.22 6.35
N TYR A 316 -16.35 38.59 5.81
CA TYR A 316 -16.36 38.06 4.44
C TYR A 316 -17.42 36.98 4.24
N ASP A 317 -17.54 36.01 5.16
CA ASP A 317 -18.56 34.98 5.09
C ASP A 317 -19.98 35.56 5.19
N ARG A 318 -20.20 36.56 6.07
CA ARG A 318 -21.47 37.29 6.15
C ARG A 318 -21.80 38.07 4.87
N TYR A 319 -20.81 38.65 4.21
CA TYR A 319 -20.98 39.32 2.92
C TYR A 319 -21.31 38.33 1.79
N LEU A 320 -20.62 37.19 1.69
CA LEU A 320 -20.96 36.13 0.74
C LEU A 320 -22.37 35.55 0.96
N TYR A 321 -22.87 35.57 2.20
CA TYR A 321 -24.22 35.12 2.51
C TYR A 321 -25.31 36.11 2.08
N SER A 322 -25.02 37.42 2.17
CA SER A 322 -25.98 38.48 1.78
C SER A 322 -25.95 38.83 0.30
N ASP A 323 -24.79 38.76 -0.37
CA ASP A 323 -24.68 38.93 -1.83
C ASP A 323 -25.49 37.85 -2.59
N LYS A 324 -25.60 36.65 -2.02
CA LYS A 324 -26.47 35.57 -2.50
C LYS A 324 -27.97 35.81 -2.30
N GLN A 325 -28.40 36.76 -1.46
CA GLN A 325 -29.83 37.09 -1.31
C GLN A 325 -30.35 38.01 -2.41
N LEU A 326 -29.48 38.73 -3.13
CA LEU A 326 -29.90 39.64 -4.20
C LEU A 326 -30.21 38.92 -5.53
N VAL A 327 -29.85 37.64 -5.66
CA VAL A 327 -30.01 36.84 -6.89
C VAL A 327 -30.74 35.51 -6.60
N GLY A 328 -32.04 35.57 -6.27
CA GLY A 328 -32.85 34.35 -6.13
C GLY A 328 -34.17 34.52 -5.38
N ARG A 329 -35.25 34.82 -6.11
CA ARG A 329 -36.60 35.06 -5.56
C ARG A 329 -37.36 33.75 -5.27
N GLU A 330 -36.84 32.90 -4.37
CA GLU A 330 -37.50 31.64 -3.92
C GLU A 330 -37.56 31.50 -2.38
N ILE A 331 -38.18 32.50 -1.74
CA ILE A 331 -38.27 32.64 -0.28
C ILE A 331 -39.44 31.80 0.28
N SER A 332 -39.27 30.48 0.29
CA SER A 332 -40.13 29.57 1.09
C SER A 332 -39.47 28.23 1.43
N GLN A 333 -38.63 27.66 0.56
CA GLN A 333 -37.86 26.45 0.89
C GLN A 333 -36.46 26.76 1.45
N SER A 334 -35.83 27.86 1.03
CA SER A 334 -34.43 28.16 1.37
C SER A 334 -34.19 28.41 2.86
N GLU A 335 -35.10 29.12 3.54
CA GLU A 335 -35.00 29.37 4.99
C GLU A 335 -35.03 28.07 5.81
N ASN A 336 -35.84 27.10 5.37
CA ASN A 336 -35.88 25.77 5.98
C ASN A 336 -34.55 25.03 5.78
N TRP A 337 -34.00 25.02 4.56
CA TRP A 337 -32.73 24.34 4.28
C TRP A 337 -31.52 24.96 4.99
N VAL A 338 -31.46 26.29 5.11
CA VAL A 338 -30.39 26.98 5.88
C VAL A 338 -30.47 26.61 7.36
N LEU A 339 -31.68 26.60 7.93
CA LEU A 339 -31.91 26.22 9.33
C LEU A 339 -31.62 24.72 9.58
N GLU A 340 -32.05 23.83 8.69
CA GLU A 340 -31.76 22.39 8.79
C GLU A 340 -30.27 22.08 8.57
N HIS A 341 -29.58 22.81 7.69
CA HIS A 341 -28.13 22.71 7.54
C HIS A 341 -27.40 23.16 8.82
N ALA A 342 -27.82 24.25 9.45
CA ALA A 342 -27.26 24.70 10.73
C ALA A 342 -27.51 23.67 11.86
N LYS A 343 -28.73 23.13 11.96
CA LYS A 343 -29.08 22.05 12.91
C LYS A 343 -28.24 20.78 12.67
N LEU A 344 -28.05 20.39 11.41
CA LEU A 344 -27.27 19.22 11.04
C LEU A 344 -25.78 19.42 11.35
N LYS A 345 -25.22 20.59 11.04
CA LYS A 345 -23.84 20.95 11.37
C LYS A 345 -23.59 20.89 12.87
N ALA A 346 -24.46 21.50 13.68
CA ALA A 346 -24.37 21.42 15.14
C ALA A 346 -24.46 19.97 15.67
N ARG A 347 -25.30 19.12 15.07
CA ARG A 347 -25.34 17.68 15.40
C ARG A 347 -24.04 16.95 15.04
N ILE A 348 -23.43 17.26 13.90
CA ILE A 348 -22.13 16.70 13.50
C ILE A 348 -21.04 17.12 14.49
N GLU A 349 -20.95 18.40 14.85
CA GLU A 349 -19.97 18.92 15.80
C GLU A 349 -20.10 18.25 17.19
N VAL A 350 -21.33 18.02 17.67
CA VAL A 350 -21.59 17.26 18.91
C VAL A 350 -21.19 15.78 18.78
N LEU A 351 -21.49 15.13 17.66
CA LEU A 351 -21.10 13.73 17.42
C LEU A 351 -19.58 13.56 17.30
N GLU A 352 -18.90 14.50 16.67
CA GLU A 352 -17.43 14.51 16.57
C GLU A 352 -16.78 14.77 17.92
N LYS A 353 -17.30 15.71 18.72
CA LYS A 353 -16.85 15.91 20.11
C LYS A 353 -17.04 14.64 20.94
N ASN A 354 -18.21 14.02 20.89
CA ASN A 354 -18.49 12.78 21.60
C ASN A 354 -17.54 11.65 21.15
N LYS A 355 -17.26 11.53 19.85
CA LYS A 355 -16.26 10.59 19.32
C LYS A 355 -14.88 10.83 19.94
N ARG A 356 -14.39 12.07 19.97
CA ARG A 356 -13.09 12.41 20.58
C ARG A 356 -13.06 12.05 22.07
N ASN A 357 -14.11 12.38 22.82
CA ASN A 357 -14.25 11.97 24.22
C ASN A 357 -14.18 10.43 24.39
N PHE A 358 -14.89 9.64 23.57
CA PHE A 358 -14.83 8.17 23.62
C PHE A 358 -13.44 7.59 23.26
N MET A 359 -12.61 8.34 22.53
CA MET A 359 -11.22 7.99 22.21
C MET A 359 -10.21 8.45 23.28
N GLY A 360 -10.65 9.21 24.29
CA GLY A 360 -9.79 9.77 25.35
C GLY A 360 -9.20 11.15 25.03
N GLU A 361 -9.70 11.84 24.02
CA GLU A 361 -9.30 13.19 23.60
C GLU A 361 -10.25 14.26 24.20
N ASP A 362 -9.82 15.53 24.28
CA ASP A 362 -10.60 16.71 24.73
C ASP A 362 -11.31 16.62 26.11
N LEU A 363 -10.85 15.70 26.97
CA LEU A 363 -11.49 15.37 28.26
C LEU A 363 -11.48 16.51 29.29
N ASP A 364 -10.54 17.45 29.20
CA ASP A 364 -10.42 18.61 30.12
C ASP A 364 -11.68 19.50 30.14
N SER A 365 -12.52 19.40 29.10
CA SER A 365 -13.78 20.14 28.97
C SER A 365 -14.99 19.49 29.64
N LEU A 366 -14.82 18.31 30.27
CA LEU A 366 -15.90 17.53 30.90
C LEU A 366 -15.91 17.70 32.42
N SER A 367 -17.10 17.76 33.01
CA SER A 367 -17.25 17.66 34.47
C SER A 367 -16.98 16.23 34.97
N LEU A 368 -16.62 16.10 36.25
CA LEU A 368 -16.39 14.79 36.89
C LEU A 368 -17.55 13.81 36.71
N LYS A 369 -18.81 14.29 36.70
CA LYS A 369 -20.01 13.47 36.50
C LYS A 369 -20.12 12.95 35.07
N GLU A 370 -19.77 13.78 34.08
CA GLU A 370 -19.76 13.38 32.67
C GLU A 370 -18.65 12.37 32.40
N LEU A 371 -17.46 12.57 32.99
CA LEU A 371 -16.34 11.64 32.89
C LEU A 371 -16.66 10.27 33.50
N GLN A 372 -17.31 10.23 34.67
CA GLN A 372 -17.81 8.98 35.28
C GLN A 372 -18.87 8.28 34.42
N SER A 373 -19.77 9.04 33.78
CA SER A 373 -20.77 8.49 32.85
C SER A 373 -20.11 7.91 31.60
N LEU A 374 -19.09 8.59 31.06
CA LEU A 374 -18.30 8.16 29.91
C LEU A 374 -17.54 6.86 30.20
N GLU A 375 -16.87 6.80 31.36
CA GLU A 375 -16.18 5.59 31.84
C GLU A 375 -17.15 4.40 31.95
N HIS A 376 -18.32 4.60 32.57
CA HIS A 376 -19.33 3.56 32.73
C HIS A 376 -19.85 3.04 31.37
N GLN A 377 -20.12 3.95 30.42
CA GLN A 377 -20.54 3.60 29.07
C GLN A 377 -19.47 2.80 28.32
N LEU A 378 -18.20 3.21 28.39
CA LEU A 378 -17.08 2.49 27.80
C LEU A 378 -16.90 1.09 28.43
N HIS A 379 -16.99 0.98 29.76
CA HIS A 379 -16.94 -0.31 30.46
C HIS A 379 -18.06 -1.27 30.03
N ALA A 380 -19.30 -0.76 29.91
CA ALA A 380 -20.44 -1.54 29.43
C ALA A 380 -20.27 -1.98 27.97
N ALA A 381 -19.82 -1.07 27.09
CA ALA A 381 -19.57 -1.35 25.68
C ALA A 381 -18.47 -2.41 25.49
N ILE A 382 -17.33 -2.27 26.18
CA ILE A 382 -16.22 -3.24 26.14
C ILE A 382 -16.66 -4.61 26.64
N LYS A 383 -17.45 -4.68 27.72
CA LYS A 383 -18.03 -5.94 28.24
C LYS A 383 -18.92 -6.61 27.20
N SER A 384 -19.79 -5.85 26.53
CA SER A 384 -20.69 -6.36 25.47
C SER A 384 -19.90 -6.86 24.25
N ILE A 385 -18.92 -6.08 23.77
CA ILE A 385 -18.05 -6.45 22.64
C ILE A 385 -17.27 -7.73 22.96
N ARG A 386 -16.67 -7.83 24.14
CA ARG A 386 -15.92 -9.02 24.57
C ARG A 386 -16.81 -10.26 24.67
N SER A 387 -18.01 -10.12 25.23
CA SER A 387 -19.00 -11.21 25.30
C SER A 387 -19.35 -11.75 23.89
N ARG A 388 -19.70 -10.84 22.97
CA ARG A 388 -20.07 -11.20 21.59
C ARG A 388 -18.90 -11.75 20.77
N LYS A 389 -17.68 -11.25 20.97
CA LYS A 389 -16.46 -11.82 20.35
C LYS A 389 -16.19 -13.24 20.86
N ASN A 390 -16.34 -13.48 22.17
CA ASN A 390 -16.19 -14.81 22.75
C ASN A 390 -17.26 -15.78 22.22
N GLN A 391 -18.52 -15.35 22.15
CA GLN A 391 -19.61 -16.15 21.58
C GLN A 391 -19.31 -16.58 20.13
N ALA A 392 -18.99 -15.64 19.24
CA ALA A 392 -18.65 -15.94 17.86
C ALA A 392 -17.43 -16.87 17.73
N MET A 393 -16.46 -16.76 18.64
CA MET A 393 -15.31 -17.67 18.72
C MET A 393 -15.73 -19.09 19.12
N PHE A 394 -16.61 -19.25 20.12
CA PHE A 394 -17.14 -20.57 20.51
C PHE A 394 -17.98 -21.22 19.39
N GLU A 395 -18.81 -20.44 18.69
CA GLU A 395 -19.58 -20.90 17.54
C GLU A 395 -18.65 -21.41 16.41
N SER A 396 -17.58 -20.67 16.11
CA SER A 396 -16.56 -21.08 15.13
C SER A 396 -15.82 -22.36 15.54
N ILE A 397 -15.39 -22.47 16.80
CA ILE A 397 -14.74 -23.68 17.34
C ILE A 397 -15.68 -24.90 17.23
N SER A 398 -16.95 -24.75 17.59
CA SER A 398 -17.94 -25.82 17.48
C SER A 398 -18.16 -26.27 16.03
N ALA A 399 -18.22 -25.32 15.09
CA ALA A 399 -18.34 -25.61 13.66
C ALA A 399 -17.11 -26.35 13.10
N LEU A 400 -15.90 -25.99 13.53
CA LEU A 400 -14.66 -26.66 13.15
C LEU A 400 -14.58 -28.09 13.72
N GLN A 401 -14.91 -28.28 15.01
CA GLN A 401 -14.93 -29.61 15.63
C GLN A 401 -15.94 -30.56 14.97
N LYS A 402 -17.10 -30.06 14.53
CA LYS A 402 -18.07 -30.85 13.75
C LYS A 402 -17.51 -31.27 12.38
N LYS A 403 -16.78 -30.38 11.69
CA LYS A 403 -16.13 -30.70 10.41
C LYS A 403 -15.01 -31.73 10.57
N ASP A 404 -14.18 -31.57 11.60
CA ASP A 404 -13.08 -32.50 11.90
C ASP A 404 -13.61 -33.92 12.14
N LYS A 405 -14.63 -34.07 13.00
CA LYS A 405 -15.30 -35.36 13.22
C LYS A 405 -15.87 -35.96 11.92
N ALA A 406 -16.58 -35.16 11.11
CA ALA A 406 -17.14 -35.64 9.85
C ALA A 406 -16.07 -36.11 8.85
N LEU A 407 -14.92 -35.44 8.80
CA LEU A 407 -13.76 -35.86 8.00
C LEU A 407 -13.12 -37.14 8.55
N GLN A 408 -13.01 -37.27 9.87
CA GLN A 408 -12.50 -38.47 10.52
C GLN A 408 -13.38 -39.70 10.24
N ASP A 409 -14.71 -39.53 10.34
CA ASP A 409 -15.69 -40.58 10.00
C ASP A 409 -15.62 -40.95 8.50
N HIS A 410 -15.45 -39.98 7.61
CA HIS A 410 -15.26 -40.24 6.17
C HIS A 410 -13.96 -41.00 5.87
N ASN A 411 -12.85 -40.61 6.49
CA ASN A 411 -11.57 -41.31 6.36
C ASN A 411 -11.65 -42.75 6.88
N ASN A 412 -12.33 -42.98 8.01
CA ASN A 412 -12.58 -44.32 8.54
C ASN A 412 -13.43 -45.18 7.58
N ALA A 413 -14.42 -44.59 6.91
CA ALA A 413 -15.22 -45.30 5.90
C ALA A 413 -14.40 -45.64 4.64
N LEU A 414 -13.52 -44.74 4.18
CA LEU A 414 -12.60 -45.01 3.07
C LEU A 414 -11.59 -46.12 3.40
N LEU A 415 -11.01 -46.11 4.61
CA LEU A 415 -10.12 -47.18 5.07
C LEU A 415 -10.78 -48.55 5.11
N LYS A 416 -12.08 -48.64 5.47
CA LYS A 416 -12.84 -49.89 5.38
C LYS A 416 -12.99 -50.35 3.91
N LYS A 417 -13.35 -49.45 2.99
CA LYS A 417 -13.49 -49.75 1.56
C LYS A 417 -12.17 -50.19 0.91
N ILE A 418 -11.03 -49.65 1.36
CA ILE A 418 -9.69 -50.08 0.90
C ILE A 418 -9.44 -51.54 1.33
N LYS A 419 -9.61 -51.84 2.62
CA LYS A 419 -9.43 -53.21 3.16
C LYS A 419 -10.38 -54.24 2.53
N GLU A 420 -11.57 -53.83 2.14
CA GLU A 420 -12.54 -54.67 1.43
C GLU A 420 -12.11 -54.95 -0.01
N ARG A 421 -11.63 -53.92 -0.73
CA ARG A 421 -11.05 -54.09 -2.07
C ARG A 421 -9.80 -54.99 -2.05
N GLU A 422 -8.90 -54.81 -1.10
CA GLU A 422 -7.71 -55.66 -0.93
C GLU A 422 -8.10 -57.14 -0.79
N LYS A 423 -9.10 -57.47 0.05
CA LYS A 423 -9.61 -58.84 0.19
C LYS A 423 -10.19 -59.40 -1.10
N ASN A 424 -10.95 -58.60 -1.83
CA ASN A 424 -11.57 -59.01 -3.10
C ASN A 424 -10.53 -59.23 -4.21
N THR A 425 -9.45 -58.43 -4.23
CA THR A 425 -8.33 -58.61 -5.17
C THR A 425 -7.55 -59.90 -4.90
N VAL A 426 -7.39 -60.31 -3.63
CA VAL A 426 -6.74 -61.59 -3.27
C VAL A 426 -7.58 -62.80 -3.71
N GLN A 427 -8.91 -62.70 -3.75
CA GLN A 427 -9.78 -63.78 -4.21
C GLN A 427 -9.82 -63.94 -5.75
N GLN A 428 -9.55 -62.89 -6.53
CA GLN A 428 -9.50 -62.98 -8.00
C GLN A 428 -8.18 -63.51 -8.58
N GLY A 429 -7.13 -63.67 -7.76
CA GLY A 429 -5.85 -64.25 -8.20
C GLY A 429 -5.83 -65.78 -8.31
N GLY A 430 -6.98 -66.45 -8.18
CA GLY A 430 -7.09 -67.90 -7.94
C GLY A 430 -7.40 -68.79 -9.13
N GLN A 431 -7.36 -68.33 -10.39
CA GLN A 431 -7.81 -69.16 -11.53
C GLN A 431 -7.09 -68.89 -12.86
N LEU A 432 -6.72 -69.99 -13.54
CA LEU A 432 -5.99 -70.13 -14.83
C LEU A 432 -4.48 -69.75 -14.77
N ILE A 433 -3.52 -70.52 -15.31
CA ILE A 433 -3.55 -71.77 -16.11
C ILE A 433 -2.35 -72.67 -15.73
N GLN A 434 -2.53 -73.98 -15.88
CA GLN A 434 -1.50 -75.03 -15.82
C GLN A 434 -0.71 -75.13 -17.13
N CYS A 435 0.62 -75.05 -17.08
CA CYS A 435 1.51 -75.48 -18.17
C CYS A 435 2.63 -76.38 -17.63
N SER A 436 2.90 -77.47 -18.34
CA SER A 436 3.71 -78.60 -17.85
C SER A 436 5.14 -78.59 -18.42
N ASN A 437 6.13 -78.93 -17.58
CA ASN A 437 7.47 -79.47 -17.91
C ASN A 437 8.39 -78.59 -18.81
N SER A 438 9.71 -78.49 -18.62
CA SER A 438 10.68 -79.24 -17.78
C SER A 438 12.00 -78.42 -17.62
N SER A 439 12.94 -78.95 -16.82
CA SER A 439 14.39 -78.62 -16.81
C SER A 439 14.88 -77.42 -15.96
N SER A 440 15.22 -77.74 -14.69
CA SER A 440 16.52 -77.47 -14.02
C SER A 440 17.30 -76.15 -14.19
N ILE A 441 17.60 -75.54 -13.03
CA ILE A 441 18.88 -74.90 -12.59
C ILE A 441 19.06 -73.35 -12.67
N LEU A 442 19.33 -72.80 -11.47
CA LEU A 442 20.02 -71.55 -11.05
C LEU A 442 19.49 -70.12 -11.33
N GLN A 443 19.02 -69.52 -10.20
CA GLN A 443 19.15 -68.13 -9.73
C GLN A 443 18.46 -66.95 -10.48
N PRO A 444 18.10 -65.88 -9.73
CA PRO A 444 17.12 -64.89 -10.19
C PRO A 444 17.74 -63.72 -10.96
N GLN A 445 17.08 -63.30 -12.04
CA GLN A 445 17.25 -61.97 -12.63
C GLN A 445 15.94 -61.19 -12.62
N TYR A 446 16.08 -59.92 -12.28
CA TYR A 446 15.05 -58.89 -12.24
C TYR A 446 14.71 -58.45 -13.65
N CYS A 447 13.42 -58.43 -14.00
CA CYS A 447 12.93 -57.80 -15.21
C CYS A 447 11.86 -56.75 -14.85
N LEU A 448 12.17 -55.48 -15.08
CA LEU A 448 11.13 -54.46 -15.24
C LEU A 448 10.42 -54.69 -16.58
N THR A 449 9.13 -54.35 -16.65
CA THR A 449 8.47 -54.02 -17.91
C THR A 449 7.78 -52.67 -17.81
N SER A 450 7.87 -51.90 -18.90
CA SER A 450 7.33 -50.55 -19.06
C SER A 450 6.88 -50.39 -20.50
N SER A 451 5.68 -49.84 -20.72
CA SER A 451 5.14 -49.17 -21.93
C SER A 451 3.69 -48.71 -21.60
N ARG A 452 3.14 -47.52 -21.95
CA ARG A 452 3.02 -46.79 -23.25
C ARG A 452 2.24 -47.58 -24.31
N ASP A 453 1.33 -47.02 -25.13
CA ASP A 453 0.87 -45.63 -25.36
C ASP A 453 -0.57 -45.59 -25.99
N GLY A 454 -1.26 -44.44 -25.87
CA GLY A 454 -2.18 -43.83 -26.88
C GLY A 454 -3.58 -44.43 -27.18
N PHE A 455 -4.45 -43.86 -28.04
CA PHE A 455 -4.84 -42.45 -28.38
C PHE A 455 -6.12 -42.49 -29.31
N VAL A 456 -6.98 -41.44 -29.36
CA VAL A 456 -8.20 -41.27 -30.24
C VAL A 456 -9.39 -42.24 -30.00
N GLY A 457 -10.71 -41.95 -30.16
CA GLY A 457 -11.50 -40.71 -30.26
C GLY A 457 -12.61 -40.64 -31.36
N ARG A 458 -13.93 -40.79 -31.05
CA ARG A 458 -15.10 -40.14 -31.76
C ARG A 458 -16.54 -40.53 -31.28
N VAL A 459 -17.35 -39.50 -30.92
CA VAL A 459 -18.74 -39.11 -31.32
C VAL A 459 -19.95 -40.10 -31.38
N GLY A 460 -21.10 -39.66 -30.82
CA GLY A 460 -22.51 -40.10 -30.99
C GLY A 460 -23.27 -40.19 -29.64
N GLU A 461 -24.12 -39.25 -29.19
CA GLU A 461 -25.56 -39.01 -29.52
C GLU A 461 -26.46 -40.27 -29.32
N GLU A 462 -27.62 -40.26 -28.61
CA GLU A 462 -28.55 -39.18 -28.20
C GLU A 462 -29.53 -39.63 -27.06
N ASN A 463 -30.31 -38.70 -26.46
CA ASN A 463 -31.45 -38.90 -25.49
C ASN A 463 -31.12 -39.48 -24.08
N GLY A 464 -31.69 -39.11 -22.91
CA GLY A 464 -32.74 -38.17 -22.46
C GLY A 464 -33.38 -38.72 -21.14
N VAL A 465 -33.97 -38.00 -20.16
CA VAL A 465 -34.19 -36.57 -19.84
C VAL A 465 -34.43 -36.40 -18.30
N ALA A 466 -33.89 -35.34 -17.66
CA ALA A 466 -34.18 -34.79 -16.29
C ALA A 466 -33.89 -35.68 -15.03
N SER A 467 -33.31 -35.20 -13.92
CA SER A 467 -33.66 -33.96 -13.19
C SER A 467 -32.56 -33.39 -12.27
N SER A 468 -32.47 -32.06 -12.24
CA SER A 468 -32.13 -31.16 -11.11
C SER A 468 -31.08 -31.57 -10.05
N LEU A 469 -29.94 -30.85 -10.03
CA LEU A 469 -29.60 -29.82 -9.02
C LEU A 469 -28.10 -29.45 -9.13
N ALA A 470 -27.84 -28.23 -9.56
CA ALA A 470 -26.53 -27.58 -9.41
C ALA A 470 -26.62 -26.56 -8.28
N GLU A 471 -25.56 -26.41 -7.49
CA GLU A 471 -25.29 -25.19 -6.71
C GLU A 471 -23.76 -24.99 -6.59
N PRO A 472 -23.23 -23.76 -6.69
CA PRO A 472 -21.79 -23.51 -6.78
C PRO A 472 -21.19 -22.88 -5.51
N ASN A 473 -19.91 -23.15 -5.24
CA ASN A 473 -19.18 -22.46 -4.17
C ASN A 473 -18.80 -21.02 -4.59
N SER A 474 -19.61 -20.03 -4.20
CA SER A 474 -19.24 -18.61 -4.24
C SER A 474 -19.67 -17.88 -2.97
N LEU A 475 -18.71 -17.52 -2.12
CA LEU A 475 -18.94 -16.82 -0.85
C LEU A 475 -18.93 -15.29 -1.03
N LEU A 476 -20.10 -14.71 -1.31
CA LEU A 476 -20.41 -13.29 -1.03
C LEU A 476 -21.84 -13.17 -0.47
N PRO A 477 -22.08 -12.39 0.60
CA PRO A 477 -23.38 -12.32 1.25
C PRO A 477 -24.40 -11.43 0.49
N ALA A 478 -25.67 -11.84 0.53
CA ALA A 478 -26.75 -11.36 -0.33
C ALA A 478 -27.20 -9.88 -0.18
N TRP A 479 -26.62 -9.11 0.75
CA TRP A 479 -26.93 -7.67 0.91
C TRP A 479 -26.17 -6.77 -0.08
N MET A 480 -25.29 -7.35 -0.91
CA MET A 480 -24.41 -6.60 -1.82
C MET A 480 -24.98 -6.38 -3.24
N LEU A 481 -26.22 -6.80 -3.50
CA LEU A 481 -26.93 -6.59 -4.77
C LEU A 481 -27.99 -5.49 -4.61
N ARG A 482 -27.78 -4.34 -5.26
CA ARG A 482 -28.84 -3.33 -5.43
C ARG A 482 -29.64 -3.65 -6.71
N PRO A 483 -30.97 -3.48 -6.72
CA PRO A 483 -31.73 -3.48 -7.96
C PRO A 483 -31.43 -2.21 -8.77
N THR A 484 -31.03 -2.36 -10.03
CA THR A 484 -31.16 -1.31 -11.04
C THR A 484 -32.55 -1.42 -11.67
N THR A 485 -33.49 -0.61 -11.21
CA THR A 485 -34.73 -0.35 -11.95
C THR A 485 -34.42 0.60 -13.10
N ASN A 486 -34.63 0.15 -14.33
CA ASN A 486 -34.73 1.05 -15.48
C ASN A 486 -36.15 1.61 -15.53
N GLU A 487 -36.27 2.94 -15.49
CA GLU A 487 -37.03 3.74 -16.46
C GLU A 487 -36.15 4.92 -16.87
#